data_AF-A3DGE9-F1
#
_entry.id   AF-A3DGE9-F1
#
_cell.length_a   1.000
_cell.length_b   1.000
_cell.length_c   1.000
_cell.angle_alpha   90.00
_cell.angle_beta   90.00
_cell.angle_gamma   90.00
#
_symmetry.space_group_name_H-M   'P 1'
#
loop_
_entity.id
_entity.type
_entity.pdbx_description
1 polymer ?
#
loop_
_entity_poly.entity_id
_entity_poly.type
_entity_poly.pdbx_seq_one_letter_code
_entity_poly.pdbx_strand_id
1 'polypeptide(L)'
;MDKNEKKLSEYIDKLNAEKMPDEHECLPDSPELEELMDTVRKIRSLKEPALPDADYPKKLARVVSAQLSQKSAAGKRKWTWLAGAAAVAAVAVLVFVLNFVLYSGRTDIVYAMEQAYKEVKAYHGILSIVETNLNGEETLQAMREVWADSEGRYYVKELQGFQKGLITVNNGEKKWQVSPAEEQVYIFPSFPDPYKFTLELGNEIKDAKNAEQIKAVGEEMVAGRETSVFEVLPRGGESYKIWIDKETNLPLQKESAMMNAIQYRVTYTSIEFGDNIPGELLAYSLPQGFKEIDKNPELQVGSVEEAAETAGFTPQIPQNVPGGYTRNGMAVTGDMKTVKLSYISQDKKSRVIILQKKATDEFKPASTAVLGKVGGNTAEIQSPVQDSPGVLEGGMYSGMADIRSIRWQESGFEYAVIGDAPMNELISFIESITTGPVEIPPENEETPEKPQIEVPVDLKVEKNEQKSVDAGHSPWKLDPVYVAQVFVSLKISPEGIEGEYPVSYEDMEVVKNNGIEAVVEISGDNTPVRRVYLKRLIRQDSTGIWTVVGYDPV
;
A
#
# COMPACT_ATOMS: atom_id res chain seq x y z
N MET A 1 46.08 28.69 -23.84
CA MET A 1 45.23 27.78 -23.08
C MET A 1 46.15 26.74 -22.48
N ASP A 2 46.13 26.64 -21.16
CA ASP A 2 46.90 25.62 -20.44
C ASP A 2 46.39 24.21 -20.79
N LYS A 3 47.25 23.19 -20.65
CA LYS A 3 46.91 21.80 -21.01
C LYS A 3 45.75 21.27 -20.16
N ASN A 4 45.66 21.68 -18.89
CA ASN A 4 44.59 21.27 -17.98
C ASN A 4 43.28 21.99 -18.30
N GLU A 5 43.34 23.28 -18.67
CA GLU A 5 42.16 24.03 -19.14
C GLU A 5 41.53 23.38 -20.37
N LYS A 6 42.35 22.91 -21.32
CA LYS A 6 41.87 22.23 -22.53
C LYS A 6 41.16 20.91 -22.20
N LYS A 7 41.77 20.09 -21.35
CA LYS A 7 41.17 18.83 -20.89
C LYS A 7 39.85 19.06 -20.15
N LEU A 8 39.81 20.06 -19.26
CA LEU A 8 38.59 20.38 -18.51
C LEU A 8 37.48 20.90 -19.43
N SER A 9 37.81 21.73 -20.43
CA SER A 9 36.82 22.21 -21.41
C SER A 9 36.26 21.07 -22.25
N GLU A 10 37.11 20.18 -22.77
CA GLU A 10 36.66 19.01 -23.54
C GLU A 10 35.81 18.05 -22.68
N TYR A 11 36.16 17.91 -21.40
CA TYR A 11 35.39 17.14 -20.43
C TYR A 11 34.00 17.75 -20.17
N ILE A 12 33.93 19.07 -19.98
CA ILE A 12 32.66 19.81 -19.86
C ILE A 12 31.82 19.66 -21.14
N ASP A 13 32.43 19.77 -22.32
CA ASP A 13 31.72 19.64 -23.59
C ASP A 13 31.15 18.24 -23.80
N LYS A 14 31.90 17.18 -23.44
CA LYS A 14 31.41 15.79 -23.46
C LYS A 14 30.21 15.61 -22.51
N LEU A 15 30.30 16.13 -21.28
CA LEU A 15 29.22 16.07 -20.30
C LEU A 15 27.98 16.88 -20.70
N ASN A 16 28.18 18.02 -21.36
CA ASN A 16 27.11 18.83 -21.94
C ASN A 16 26.45 18.14 -23.14
N ALA A 17 27.20 17.33 -23.87
CA ALA A 17 26.72 16.50 -24.98
C ALA A 17 26.21 15.11 -24.54
N GLU A 18 26.07 14.87 -23.24
CA GLU A 18 25.61 13.60 -22.64
C GLU A 18 26.43 12.37 -23.04
N LYS A 19 27.73 12.56 -23.32
CA LYS A 19 28.67 11.47 -23.61
C LYS A 19 29.53 11.21 -22.39
N MET A 20 29.70 9.93 -22.04
CA MET A 20 30.62 9.53 -20.98
C MET A 20 32.06 9.89 -21.38
N PRO A 21 32.76 10.74 -20.60
CA PRO A 21 34.16 11.05 -20.85
C PRO A 21 35.08 9.88 -20.52
N ASP A 22 36.17 9.71 -21.27
CA ASP A 22 37.14 8.62 -21.09
C ASP A 22 37.87 8.72 -19.74
N GLU A 23 37.94 9.94 -19.20
CA GLU A 23 38.47 10.30 -17.88
C GLU A 23 37.63 9.73 -16.71
N HIS A 24 36.49 9.08 -16.98
CA HIS A 24 35.74 8.31 -15.97
C HIS A 24 36.29 6.90 -15.78
N GLU A 25 37.03 6.39 -16.76
CA GLU A 25 37.68 5.07 -16.69
C GLU A 25 39.16 5.17 -16.30
N CYS A 26 39.79 6.34 -16.51
CA CYS A 26 41.18 6.62 -16.12
C CYS A 26 41.28 7.89 -15.27
N LEU A 27 41.89 7.78 -14.09
CA LEU A 27 42.15 8.92 -13.20
C LEU A 27 43.05 9.97 -13.90
N PRO A 28 42.75 11.28 -13.76
CA PRO A 28 43.54 12.33 -14.40
C PRO A 28 44.93 12.48 -13.77
N ASP A 29 45.89 12.96 -14.58
CA ASP A 29 47.31 13.07 -14.20
C ASP A 29 47.63 14.12 -13.12
N SER A 30 46.64 14.90 -12.66
CA SER A 30 46.81 15.98 -11.68
C SER A 30 45.66 15.98 -10.65
N PRO A 31 45.95 16.03 -9.34
CA PRO A 31 44.95 16.17 -8.28
C PRO A 31 44.05 17.40 -8.44
N GLU A 32 44.61 18.51 -8.92
CA GLU A 32 43.87 19.77 -9.13
C GLU A 32 42.85 19.63 -10.27
N LEU A 33 43.19 18.87 -11.33
CA LEU A 33 42.29 18.59 -12.43
C LEU A 33 41.18 17.63 -12.01
N GLU A 34 41.48 16.68 -11.12
CA GLU A 34 40.50 15.77 -10.53
C GLU A 34 39.45 16.53 -9.72
N GLU A 35 39.88 17.46 -8.86
CA GLU A 35 38.99 18.29 -8.05
C GLU A 35 38.07 19.17 -8.91
N LEU A 36 38.61 19.74 -10.00
CA LEU A 36 37.83 20.52 -10.96
C LEU A 36 36.82 19.64 -11.72
N MET A 37 37.23 18.45 -12.17
CA MET A 37 36.32 17.49 -12.82
C MET A 37 35.24 16.98 -11.86
N ASP A 38 35.57 16.80 -10.58
CA ASP A 38 34.61 16.43 -9.54
C ASP A 38 33.57 17.52 -9.30
N THR A 39 34.03 18.78 -9.24
CA THR A 39 33.16 19.95 -9.13
C THR A 39 32.22 20.06 -10.35
N VAL A 40 32.74 19.84 -11.56
CA VAL A 40 31.92 19.81 -12.79
C VAL A 40 30.88 18.68 -12.74
N ARG A 41 31.23 17.49 -12.21
CA ARG A 41 30.26 16.38 -12.02
C ARG A 41 29.13 16.78 -11.07
N LYS A 42 29.47 17.37 -9.92
CA LYS A 42 28.48 17.86 -8.93
C LYS A 42 27.55 18.91 -9.52
N ILE A 43 28.08 19.83 -10.31
CA ILE A 43 27.27 20.84 -11.01
C ILE A 43 26.38 20.17 -12.08
N ARG A 44 26.90 19.21 -12.85
CA ARG A 44 26.11 18.48 -13.86
C ARG A 44 24.97 17.68 -13.25
N SER A 45 25.17 17.07 -12.07
CA SER A 45 24.11 16.34 -11.36
C SER A 45 22.97 17.21 -10.84
N LEU A 46 23.14 18.55 -10.80
CA LEU A 46 22.06 19.48 -10.48
C LEU A 46 21.16 19.81 -11.68
N LYS A 47 21.60 19.48 -12.90
CA LYS A 47 20.81 19.70 -14.12
C LYS A 47 20.05 18.41 -14.44
N GLU A 48 18.75 18.53 -14.67
CA GLU A 48 17.90 17.42 -15.09
C GLU A 48 18.51 16.73 -16.34
N PRO A 49 18.71 15.40 -16.32
CA PRO A 49 19.21 14.68 -17.47
C PRO A 49 18.16 14.73 -18.59
N ALA A 50 18.59 14.82 -19.86
CA ALA A 50 17.64 14.67 -20.95
C ALA A 50 17.03 13.25 -20.88
N LEU A 51 15.72 13.17 -21.13
CA LEU A 51 15.05 11.88 -21.27
C LEU A 51 15.78 11.04 -22.33
N PRO A 52 16.09 9.77 -22.03
CA PRO A 52 16.59 8.89 -23.06
C PRO A 52 15.47 8.61 -24.08
N ASP A 53 15.82 8.36 -25.35
CA ASP A 53 14.86 8.14 -26.43
C ASP A 53 13.75 7.15 -26.04
N ALA A 54 12.55 7.27 -26.63
CA ALA A 54 11.37 6.44 -26.31
C ALA A 54 11.60 4.91 -26.33
N ASP A 55 12.62 4.42 -27.03
CA ASP A 55 13.00 3.01 -27.08
C ASP A 55 14.02 2.56 -26.01
N TYR A 56 14.57 3.49 -25.23
CA TYR A 56 15.55 3.18 -24.18
C TYR A 56 15.04 2.19 -23.13
N PRO A 57 13.80 2.28 -22.61
CA PRO A 57 13.28 1.28 -21.68
C PRO A 57 13.30 -0.13 -22.27
N LYS A 58 12.94 -0.28 -23.57
CA LYS A 58 12.99 -1.56 -24.29
C LYS A 58 14.43 -2.06 -24.48
N LYS A 59 15.37 -1.15 -24.79
CA LYS A 59 16.80 -1.50 -24.93
C LYS A 59 17.36 -2.00 -23.60
N LEU A 60 17.05 -1.34 -22.49
CA LEU A 60 17.48 -1.78 -21.17
C LEU A 60 16.88 -3.14 -20.81
N ALA A 61 15.58 -3.34 -21.01
CA ALA A 61 14.92 -4.62 -20.76
C ALA A 61 15.63 -5.76 -21.52
N ARG A 62 15.96 -5.54 -22.80
CA ARG A 62 16.73 -6.51 -23.61
C ARG A 62 18.12 -6.81 -23.03
N VAL A 63 18.84 -5.80 -22.54
CA VAL A 63 20.18 -5.98 -21.94
C VAL A 63 20.09 -6.76 -20.63
N VAL A 64 19.11 -6.47 -19.78
CA VAL A 64 18.89 -7.17 -18.51
C VAL A 64 18.53 -8.64 -18.77
N SER A 65 17.58 -8.92 -19.68
CA SER A 65 17.23 -10.30 -20.07
C SER A 65 18.43 -11.08 -20.65
N ALA A 66 19.31 -10.41 -21.41
CA ALA A 66 20.54 -11.01 -21.92
C ALA A 66 21.57 -11.33 -20.82
N GLN A 67 21.68 -10.48 -19.78
CA GLN A 67 22.58 -10.73 -18.65
C GLN A 67 22.09 -11.87 -17.75
N LEU A 68 20.76 -11.98 -17.55
CA LEU A 68 20.14 -13.07 -16.77
C LEU A 68 20.34 -14.44 -17.46
N SER A 69 20.20 -14.49 -18.79
CA SER A 69 20.47 -15.70 -19.58
C SER A 69 21.94 -16.11 -19.63
N GLN A 70 22.88 -15.17 -19.39
CA GLN A 70 24.31 -15.48 -19.26
C GLN A 70 24.70 -15.98 -17.86
N LYS A 71 24.09 -15.48 -16.78
CA LYS A 71 24.35 -15.97 -15.41
C LYS A 71 23.90 -17.41 -15.18
N SER A 72 22.83 -17.86 -15.85
CA SER A 72 22.36 -19.25 -15.79
C SER A 72 23.25 -20.26 -16.53
N ALA A 73 24.27 -19.80 -17.28
CA ALA A 73 25.20 -20.67 -18.00
C ALA A 73 26.31 -21.28 -17.11
N ALA A 74 26.49 -20.80 -15.87
CA ALA A 74 27.47 -21.30 -14.91
C ALA A 74 26.91 -22.47 -14.07
N GLY A 75 26.48 -23.53 -14.74
CA GLY A 75 25.94 -24.72 -14.09
C GLY A 75 25.34 -25.68 -15.12
N LYS A 76 26.19 -26.40 -15.86
CA LYS A 76 25.74 -27.37 -16.88
C LYS A 76 24.93 -28.50 -16.24
N ARG A 77 23.61 -28.35 -16.20
CA ARG A 77 22.65 -29.45 -16.31
C ARG A 77 21.65 -29.01 -17.38
N LYS A 78 21.60 -29.75 -18.49
CA LYS A 78 20.82 -29.41 -19.70
C LYS A 78 19.35 -29.21 -19.33
N TRP A 79 18.94 -27.96 -19.16
CA TRP A 79 17.55 -27.57 -19.00
C TRP A 79 17.02 -27.27 -20.40
N THR A 80 16.34 -28.25 -20.98
CA THR A 80 15.69 -28.10 -22.28
C THR A 80 14.49 -27.18 -22.11
N TRP A 81 14.65 -25.92 -22.51
CA TRP A 81 13.53 -25.04 -22.86
C TRP A 81 12.84 -25.64 -24.09
N LEU A 82 11.84 -26.48 -23.87
CA LEU A 82 10.95 -26.97 -24.90
C LEU A 82 9.54 -26.44 -24.60
N ALA A 83 9.14 -25.46 -25.39
CA ALA A 83 7.77 -25.27 -25.87
C ALA A 83 6.64 -25.51 -24.86
N GLY A 84 6.46 -24.59 -23.92
CA GLY A 84 5.21 -24.44 -23.15
C GLY A 84 4.11 -23.64 -23.86
N ALA A 85 4.26 -23.32 -25.15
CA ALA A 85 3.30 -22.50 -25.90
C ALA A 85 2.13 -23.31 -26.53
N ALA A 86 2.10 -24.65 -26.41
CA ALA A 86 1.20 -25.47 -27.23
C ALA A 86 0.02 -26.15 -26.50
N ALA A 87 -0.08 -26.07 -25.16
CA ALA A 87 -1.22 -26.68 -24.45
C ALA A 87 -2.33 -25.68 -24.08
N VAL A 88 -2.04 -24.38 -24.02
CA VAL A 88 -3.03 -23.34 -23.70
C VAL A 88 -3.83 -22.90 -24.95
N ALA A 89 -3.25 -23.03 -26.14
CA ALA A 89 -3.83 -22.46 -27.37
C ALA A 89 -5.08 -23.21 -27.89
N ALA A 90 -5.24 -24.51 -27.66
CA ALA A 90 -6.30 -25.28 -28.35
C ALA A 90 -7.69 -25.18 -27.68
N VAL A 91 -7.77 -24.95 -26.37
CA VAL A 91 -9.05 -24.82 -25.64
C VAL A 91 -9.44 -23.35 -25.47
N ALA A 92 -8.46 -22.43 -25.35
CA ALA A 92 -8.71 -21.00 -25.26
C ALA A 92 -9.34 -20.43 -26.54
N VAL A 93 -8.96 -20.91 -27.73
CA VAL A 93 -9.49 -20.41 -29.02
C VAL A 93 -11.00 -20.69 -29.18
N LEU A 94 -11.53 -21.76 -28.59
CA LEU A 94 -12.95 -22.11 -28.68
C LEU A 94 -13.82 -21.31 -27.70
N VAL A 95 -13.25 -20.87 -26.58
CA VAL A 95 -13.89 -19.90 -25.65
C VAL A 95 -13.75 -18.46 -26.17
N PHE A 96 -12.63 -18.12 -26.81
CA PHE A 96 -12.35 -16.80 -27.37
C PHE A 96 -13.30 -16.38 -28.50
N VAL A 97 -13.67 -17.31 -29.40
CA VAL A 97 -14.54 -16.98 -30.55
C VAL A 97 -16.02 -16.86 -30.14
N LEU A 98 -16.42 -17.50 -29.04
CA LEU A 98 -17.80 -17.44 -28.55
C LEU A 98 -18.08 -16.26 -27.60
N ASN A 99 -17.06 -15.75 -26.90
CA ASN A 99 -17.23 -14.62 -25.97
C ASN A 99 -17.08 -13.22 -26.62
N PHE A 100 -16.43 -13.09 -27.77
CA PHE A 100 -16.14 -11.76 -28.34
C PHE A 100 -17.31 -11.15 -29.16
N VAL A 101 -18.29 -11.96 -29.57
CA VAL A 101 -19.38 -11.51 -30.48
C VAL A 101 -20.65 -11.10 -29.73
N LEU A 102 -20.76 -11.41 -28.44
CA LEU A 102 -21.91 -11.09 -27.61
C LEU A 102 -21.37 -10.71 -26.23
N TYR A 103 -21.97 -9.73 -25.54
CA TYR A 103 -21.78 -9.39 -24.13
C TYR A 103 -20.87 -8.20 -23.79
N SER A 104 -21.51 -7.03 -23.75
CA SER A 104 -20.98 -5.78 -23.20
C SER A 104 -21.01 -5.77 -21.66
N GLY A 105 -19.93 -5.26 -21.04
CA GLY A 105 -20.02 -4.46 -19.80
C GLY A 105 -19.65 -5.17 -18.49
N ARG A 106 -18.53 -4.74 -17.90
CA ARG A 106 -18.07 -4.96 -16.52
C ARG A 106 -17.68 -6.38 -16.10
N THR A 107 -18.57 -7.37 -16.23
CA THR A 107 -18.37 -8.71 -15.66
C THR A 107 -17.34 -9.53 -16.44
N ASP A 108 -17.17 -9.24 -17.73
CA ASP A 108 -16.40 -10.09 -18.65
C ASP A 108 -14.88 -9.89 -18.50
N ILE A 109 -14.40 -8.64 -18.53
CA ILE A 109 -12.95 -8.39 -18.51
C ILE A 109 -12.31 -8.69 -17.15
N VAL A 110 -12.97 -8.35 -16.04
CA VAL A 110 -12.47 -8.67 -14.69
C VAL A 110 -12.41 -10.18 -14.52
N TYR A 111 -13.47 -10.89 -14.94
CA TYR A 111 -13.49 -12.35 -14.90
C TYR A 111 -12.39 -12.97 -15.78
N ALA A 112 -12.15 -12.43 -16.98
CA ALA A 112 -11.08 -12.86 -17.87
C ALA A 112 -9.69 -12.65 -17.24
N MET A 113 -9.46 -11.50 -16.61
CA MET A 113 -8.23 -11.25 -15.84
C MET A 113 -8.09 -12.24 -14.69
N GLU A 114 -9.15 -12.49 -13.91
CA GLU A 114 -9.13 -13.46 -12.82
C GLU A 114 -8.82 -14.88 -13.31
N GLN A 115 -9.39 -15.31 -14.44
CA GLN A 115 -9.10 -16.64 -14.99
C GLN A 115 -7.67 -16.72 -15.52
N ALA A 116 -7.20 -15.70 -16.23
CA ALA A 116 -5.83 -15.67 -16.72
C ALA A 116 -4.83 -15.72 -15.56
N TYR A 117 -5.09 -14.97 -14.49
CA TYR A 117 -4.20 -14.91 -13.34
C TYR A 117 -4.16 -16.21 -12.53
N LYS A 118 -5.23 -17.02 -12.51
CA LYS A 118 -5.20 -18.35 -11.86
C LYS A 118 -4.15 -19.28 -12.46
N GLU A 119 -3.86 -19.13 -13.74
CA GLU A 119 -2.86 -19.93 -14.45
C GLU A 119 -1.42 -19.40 -14.24
N VAL A 120 -1.29 -18.18 -13.72
CA VAL A 120 0.01 -17.57 -13.40
C VAL A 120 0.56 -18.17 -12.11
N LYS A 121 1.65 -18.93 -12.22
CA LYS A 121 2.40 -19.40 -11.05
C LYS A 121 3.44 -18.39 -10.61
N ALA A 122 4.26 -17.92 -11.54
CA ALA A 122 5.20 -16.84 -11.33
C ALA A 122 5.36 -16.00 -12.60
N TYR A 123 5.87 -14.79 -12.44
CA TYR A 123 6.23 -13.93 -13.56
C TYR A 123 7.47 -13.10 -13.25
N HIS A 124 8.14 -12.70 -14.32
CA HIS A 124 9.30 -11.80 -14.33
C HIS A 124 8.99 -10.63 -15.26
N GLY A 125 9.24 -9.40 -14.82
CA GLY A 125 9.00 -8.23 -15.64
C GLY A 125 9.96 -7.09 -15.37
N ILE A 126 10.02 -6.17 -16.33
CA ILE A 126 10.74 -4.90 -16.23
C ILE A 126 9.71 -3.77 -16.26
N LEU A 127 9.53 -3.10 -15.12
CA LEU A 127 8.63 -1.96 -14.96
C LEU A 127 9.36 -0.65 -15.23
N SER A 128 8.70 0.23 -15.99
CA SER A 128 9.07 1.63 -16.17
C SER A 128 8.04 2.51 -15.47
N ILE A 129 8.50 3.51 -14.72
CA ILE A 129 7.65 4.48 -14.03
C ILE A 129 7.99 5.86 -14.57
N VAL A 130 7.01 6.46 -15.24
CA VAL A 130 7.12 7.78 -15.83
C VAL A 130 6.16 8.72 -15.11
N GLU A 131 6.66 9.88 -14.73
CA GLU A 131 5.86 11.00 -14.24
C GLU A 131 5.54 11.93 -15.41
N THR A 132 4.31 12.43 -15.48
CA THR A 132 3.88 13.45 -16.42
C THR A 132 3.36 14.65 -15.64
N ASN A 133 3.90 15.84 -15.90
CA ASN A 133 3.44 17.08 -15.26
C ASN A 133 2.25 17.71 -16.02
N LEU A 134 1.69 18.82 -15.51
CA LEU A 134 0.56 19.53 -16.17
C LEU A 134 0.86 20.05 -17.57
N ASN A 135 2.12 20.31 -17.90
CA ASN A 135 2.53 20.75 -19.23
C ASN A 135 2.63 19.57 -20.22
N GLY A 136 2.45 18.34 -19.75
CA GLY A 136 2.63 17.12 -20.53
C GLY A 136 4.09 16.70 -20.67
N GLU A 137 5.00 17.30 -19.90
CA GLU A 137 6.41 16.89 -19.89
C GLU A 137 6.55 15.60 -19.09
N GLU A 138 7.23 14.62 -19.67
CA GLU A 138 7.45 13.32 -19.06
C GLU A 138 8.85 13.24 -18.42
N THR A 139 8.96 12.57 -17.27
CA THR A 139 10.22 12.29 -16.58
C THR A 139 10.27 10.82 -16.16
N LEU A 140 11.33 10.11 -16.51
CA LEU A 140 11.54 8.73 -16.05
C LEU A 140 11.94 8.76 -14.57
N GLN A 141 11.06 8.30 -13.69
CA GLN A 141 11.30 8.27 -12.24
C GLN A 141 12.09 7.04 -11.81
N ALA A 142 11.72 5.87 -12.33
CA ALA A 142 12.39 4.62 -12.00
C ALA A 142 12.23 3.56 -13.09
N MET A 143 13.18 2.63 -13.10
CA MET A 143 13.04 1.34 -13.76
C MET A 143 13.39 0.24 -12.78
N ARG A 144 12.59 -0.81 -12.71
CA ARG A 144 12.83 -1.93 -11.80
C ARG A 144 12.57 -3.29 -12.42
N GLU A 145 13.38 -4.25 -12.03
CA GLU A 145 13.18 -5.68 -12.28
C GLU A 145 12.29 -6.24 -11.17
N VAL A 146 11.25 -6.97 -11.54
CA VAL A 146 10.32 -7.59 -10.60
C VAL A 146 10.14 -9.07 -10.90
N TRP A 147 10.13 -9.87 -9.85
CA TRP A 147 9.69 -11.25 -9.86
C TRP A 147 8.59 -11.39 -8.82
N ALA A 148 7.49 -12.05 -9.16
CA ALA A 148 6.42 -12.33 -8.19
C ALA A 148 5.74 -13.66 -8.52
N ASP A 149 5.12 -14.26 -7.51
CA ASP A 149 4.36 -15.49 -7.65
C ASP A 149 2.98 -15.43 -6.99
N SER A 150 2.16 -16.43 -7.29
CA SER A 150 0.79 -16.54 -6.76
C SER A 150 0.72 -16.83 -5.27
N GLU A 151 1.85 -17.13 -4.61
CA GLU A 151 1.95 -17.26 -3.15
C GLU A 151 2.26 -15.92 -2.45
N GLY A 152 2.41 -14.84 -3.23
CA GLY A 152 2.70 -13.50 -2.72
C GLY A 152 4.17 -13.25 -2.39
N ARG A 153 5.08 -14.14 -2.81
CA ARG A 153 6.53 -13.91 -2.69
C ARG A 153 6.99 -13.05 -3.85
N TYR A 154 8.02 -12.25 -3.62
CA TYR A 154 8.58 -11.41 -4.68
C TYR A 154 10.04 -11.02 -4.45
N TYR A 155 10.65 -10.60 -5.54
CA TYR A 155 11.96 -9.94 -5.59
C TYR A 155 11.82 -8.67 -6.45
N VAL A 156 12.31 -7.55 -5.95
CA VAL A 156 12.34 -6.27 -6.67
C VAL A 156 13.76 -5.72 -6.62
N LYS A 157 14.28 -5.29 -7.77
CA LYS A 157 15.56 -4.60 -7.87
C LYS A 157 15.41 -3.30 -8.64
N GLU A 158 15.77 -2.20 -7.99
CA GLU A 158 15.77 -0.87 -8.60
C GLU A 158 16.97 -0.73 -9.56
N LEU A 159 16.70 -0.61 -10.86
CA LEU A 159 17.70 -0.54 -11.93
C LEU A 159 18.12 0.90 -12.23
N GLN A 160 17.17 1.84 -12.13
CA GLN A 160 17.36 3.28 -12.35
C GLN A 160 16.44 4.08 -11.41
N GLY A 161 16.73 5.37 -11.23
CA GLY A 161 16.02 6.25 -10.31
C GLY A 161 16.77 6.48 -9.00
N PHE A 162 16.11 7.16 -8.05
CA PHE A 162 16.74 7.58 -6.79
C PHE A 162 17.17 6.42 -5.88
N GLN A 163 16.53 5.26 -6.00
CA GLN A 163 16.87 4.05 -5.22
C GLN A 163 17.68 3.02 -6.00
N LYS A 164 18.34 3.43 -7.09
CA LYS A 164 19.15 2.52 -7.92
C LYS A 164 20.04 1.62 -7.06
N GLY A 165 19.91 0.31 -7.26
CA GLY A 165 20.65 -0.73 -6.55
C GLY A 165 19.95 -1.30 -5.31
N LEU A 166 18.91 -0.66 -4.79
CA LEU A 166 18.09 -1.22 -3.71
C LEU A 166 17.44 -2.52 -4.16
N ILE A 167 17.50 -3.53 -3.31
CA ILE A 167 16.84 -4.83 -3.53
C ILE A 167 15.87 -5.06 -2.39
N THR A 168 14.60 -5.33 -2.71
CA THR A 168 13.57 -5.74 -1.74
C THR A 168 13.15 -7.17 -2.04
N VAL A 169 13.10 -8.03 -1.02
CA VAL A 169 12.69 -9.42 -1.16
C VAL A 169 11.71 -9.77 -0.06
N ASN A 170 10.61 -10.44 -0.42
CA ASN A 170 9.69 -11.07 0.52
C ASN A 170 9.55 -12.55 0.13
N ASN A 171 10.01 -13.46 0.98
CA ASN A 171 9.93 -14.90 0.73
C ASN A 171 8.68 -15.56 1.34
N GLY A 172 7.76 -14.77 1.90
CA GLY A 172 6.53 -15.22 2.56
C GLY A 172 6.65 -15.36 4.08
N GLU A 173 7.86 -15.61 4.59
CA GLU A 173 8.18 -15.74 6.02
C GLU A 173 8.89 -14.50 6.56
N LYS A 174 9.87 -13.98 5.81
CA LYS A 174 10.68 -12.81 6.13
C LYS A 174 10.73 -11.88 4.93
N LYS A 175 10.80 -10.57 5.21
CA LYS A 175 11.08 -9.54 4.23
C LYS A 175 12.36 -8.81 4.59
N TRP A 176 13.15 -8.46 3.59
CA TRP A 176 14.37 -7.68 3.79
C TRP A 176 14.64 -6.73 2.62
N GLN A 177 15.36 -5.66 2.93
CA GLN A 177 15.87 -4.71 1.95
C GLN A 177 17.38 -4.64 2.05
N VAL A 178 18.06 -4.93 0.95
CA VAL A 178 19.51 -4.77 0.83
C VAL A 178 19.77 -3.39 0.21
N SER A 179 20.46 -2.53 0.95
CA SER A 179 20.94 -1.22 0.49
C SER A 179 22.45 -1.29 0.26
N PRO A 180 22.91 -1.48 -0.98
CA PRO A 180 24.34 -1.56 -1.27
C PRO A 180 25.08 -0.25 -0.99
N ALA A 181 24.42 0.90 -1.17
CA ALA A 181 25.03 2.21 -0.92
C ALA A 181 25.31 2.47 0.56
N GLU A 182 24.50 1.88 1.46
CA GLU A 182 24.63 2.03 2.91
C GLU A 182 25.35 0.85 3.58
N GLU A 183 25.68 -0.19 2.81
CA GLU A 183 26.20 -1.47 3.31
C GLU A 183 25.30 -2.06 4.42
N GLN A 184 23.98 -1.95 4.24
CA GLN A 184 22.98 -2.32 5.25
C GLN A 184 21.92 -3.26 4.70
N VAL A 185 21.43 -4.16 5.57
CA VAL A 185 20.26 -5.00 5.31
C VAL A 185 19.21 -4.72 6.37
N TYR A 186 18.07 -4.17 5.95
CA TYR A 186 16.94 -3.92 6.83
C TYR A 186 16.01 -5.12 6.84
N ILE A 187 15.62 -5.58 8.02
CA ILE A 187 14.70 -6.71 8.22
C ILE A 187 13.32 -6.17 8.59
N PHE A 188 12.30 -6.79 8.01
CA PHE A 188 10.90 -6.42 8.21
C PHE A 188 10.03 -7.68 8.35
N PRO A 189 8.87 -7.58 9.01
CA PRO A 189 7.87 -8.64 8.97
C PRO A 189 7.38 -8.85 7.52
N SER A 190 7.08 -10.11 7.15
CA SER A 190 6.54 -10.44 5.84
C SER A 190 5.11 -9.97 5.63
N PHE A 191 4.38 -9.71 6.73
CA PHE A 191 3.05 -9.14 6.74
C PHE A 191 2.86 -8.23 7.96
N PRO A 192 2.21 -7.08 7.80
CA PRO A 192 1.69 -6.54 6.55
C PRO A 192 2.81 -6.02 5.63
N ASP A 193 2.55 -5.85 4.34
CA ASP A 193 3.59 -5.55 3.36
C ASP A 193 3.41 -4.23 2.59
N PRO A 194 3.92 -3.11 3.15
CA PRO A 194 3.85 -1.81 2.50
C PRO A 194 4.83 -1.64 1.33
N TYR A 195 5.74 -2.59 1.09
CA TYR A 195 6.80 -2.47 0.07
C TYR A 195 6.49 -3.24 -1.22
N LYS A 196 5.27 -3.76 -1.37
CA LYS A 196 4.84 -4.33 -2.64
C LYS A 196 4.95 -3.29 -3.75
N PHE A 197 5.45 -3.70 -4.90
CA PHE A 197 5.66 -2.81 -6.03
C PHE A 197 4.33 -2.44 -6.72
N THR A 198 4.31 -1.28 -7.36
CA THR A 198 3.16 -0.80 -8.14
C THR A 198 2.91 -1.69 -9.35
N LEU A 199 1.64 -1.93 -9.69
CA LEU A 199 1.21 -2.79 -10.80
C LEU A 199 1.61 -4.27 -10.61
N GLU A 200 1.56 -4.76 -9.37
CA GLU A 200 1.50 -6.20 -9.09
C GLU A 200 0.17 -6.76 -9.63
N LEU A 201 0.22 -7.84 -10.41
CA LEU A 201 -0.91 -8.29 -11.20
C LEU A 201 -2.09 -8.73 -10.33
N GLY A 202 -1.84 -9.49 -9.26
CA GLY A 202 -2.89 -9.97 -8.35
C GLY A 202 -3.64 -8.83 -7.67
N ASN A 203 -2.89 -7.85 -7.15
CA ASN A 203 -3.45 -6.66 -6.51
C ASN A 203 -4.25 -5.80 -7.51
N GLU A 204 -3.72 -5.54 -8.70
CA GLU A 204 -4.44 -4.73 -9.69
C GLU A 204 -5.77 -5.39 -10.11
N ILE A 205 -5.78 -6.71 -10.26
CA ILE A 205 -7.01 -7.46 -10.58
C ILE A 205 -8.00 -7.41 -9.41
N LYS A 206 -7.52 -7.50 -8.16
CA LYS A 206 -8.34 -7.33 -6.95
C LYS A 206 -8.95 -5.92 -6.90
N ASP A 207 -8.18 -4.89 -7.22
CA ASP A 207 -8.65 -3.50 -7.25
C ASP A 207 -9.72 -3.30 -8.33
N ALA A 208 -9.46 -3.77 -9.55
CA ALA A 208 -10.42 -3.72 -10.66
C ALA A 208 -11.72 -4.48 -10.35
N LYS A 209 -11.64 -5.61 -9.63
CA LYS A 209 -12.81 -6.38 -9.17
C LYS A 209 -13.64 -5.62 -8.15
N ASN A 210 -12.98 -4.90 -7.24
CA ASN A 210 -13.66 -4.17 -6.17
C ASN A 210 -14.15 -2.78 -6.60
N ALA A 211 -13.70 -2.29 -7.75
CA ALA A 211 -14.05 -0.98 -8.30
C ALA A 211 -15.57 -0.76 -8.45
N GLU A 212 -16.01 0.49 -8.30
CA GLU A 212 -17.40 0.91 -8.50
C GLU A 212 -17.82 0.84 -9.97
N GLN A 213 -16.89 1.10 -10.90
CA GLN A 213 -17.12 0.97 -12.33
C GLN A 213 -15.82 0.63 -13.06
N ILE A 214 -15.93 -0.16 -14.13
CA ILE A 214 -14.87 -0.33 -15.13
C ILE A 214 -15.48 -0.22 -16.53
N LYS A 215 -14.88 0.60 -17.39
CA LYS A 215 -15.42 0.93 -18.71
C LYS A 215 -14.32 0.89 -19.76
N ALA A 216 -14.57 0.20 -20.87
CA ALA A 216 -13.68 0.24 -22.03
C ALA A 216 -13.70 1.65 -22.66
N VAL A 217 -12.52 2.22 -22.88
CA VAL A 217 -12.34 3.58 -23.40
C VAL A 217 -11.50 3.65 -24.67
N GLY A 218 -10.84 2.56 -25.07
CA GLY A 218 -10.10 2.52 -26.32
C GLY A 218 -9.25 1.27 -26.48
N GLU A 219 -8.37 1.30 -27.47
CA GLU A 219 -7.36 0.28 -27.73
C GLU A 219 -6.05 0.96 -28.09
N GLU A 220 -4.94 0.45 -27.55
CA GLU A 220 -3.61 1.04 -27.74
C GLU A 220 -2.53 -0.05 -27.80
N MET A 221 -1.36 0.32 -28.33
CA MET A 221 -0.18 -0.56 -28.34
C MET A 221 0.71 -0.26 -27.14
N VAL A 222 0.91 -1.25 -26.27
CA VAL A 222 1.83 -1.14 -25.12
C VAL A 222 2.95 -2.15 -25.27
N ALA A 223 4.20 -1.67 -25.25
CA ALA A 223 5.39 -2.51 -25.41
C ALA A 223 5.36 -3.48 -26.63
N GLY A 224 4.65 -3.09 -27.70
CA GLY A 224 4.52 -3.92 -28.91
C GLY A 224 3.39 -4.95 -28.86
N ARG A 225 2.52 -4.90 -27.85
CA ARG A 225 1.35 -5.78 -27.69
C ARG A 225 0.06 -4.99 -27.83
N GLU A 226 -0.95 -5.59 -28.46
CA GLU A 226 -2.28 -4.98 -28.56
C GLU A 226 -2.99 -5.04 -27.21
N THR A 227 -3.48 -3.90 -26.76
CA THR A 227 -4.17 -3.78 -25.47
C THR A 227 -5.52 -3.11 -25.61
N SER A 228 -6.45 -3.51 -24.76
CA SER A 228 -7.70 -2.81 -24.53
C SER A 228 -7.54 -1.87 -23.34
N VAL A 229 -7.94 -0.61 -23.49
CA VAL A 229 -7.83 0.42 -22.45
C VAL A 229 -9.14 0.51 -21.68
N PHE A 230 -9.05 0.46 -20.36
CA PHE A 230 -10.19 0.60 -19.45
C PHE A 230 -9.96 1.75 -18.49
N GLU A 231 -11.01 2.54 -18.27
CA GLU A 231 -11.12 3.48 -17.15
C GLU A 231 -11.75 2.75 -15.96
N VAL A 232 -11.12 2.85 -14.79
CA VAL A 232 -11.53 2.23 -13.54
C VAL A 232 -11.87 3.32 -12.54
N LEU A 233 -13.11 3.32 -12.07
CA LEU A 233 -13.58 4.16 -10.97
C LEU A 233 -13.58 3.31 -9.69
N PRO A 234 -12.62 3.51 -8.76
CA PRO A 234 -12.63 2.81 -7.48
C PRO A 234 -13.81 3.25 -6.61
N ARG A 235 -14.13 2.49 -5.54
CA ARG A 235 -15.19 2.88 -4.58
C ARG A 235 -14.90 4.19 -3.85
N GLY A 236 -13.62 4.59 -3.80
CA GLY A 236 -13.14 5.86 -3.30
C GLY A 236 -11.83 6.23 -4.00
N GLY A 237 -11.57 7.53 -4.13
CA GLY A 237 -10.46 8.07 -4.93
C GLY A 237 -10.86 8.44 -6.37
N GLU A 238 -9.87 8.84 -7.15
CA GLU A 238 -10.06 9.29 -8.54
C GLU A 238 -9.98 8.14 -9.54
N SER A 239 -10.64 8.31 -10.70
CA SER A 239 -10.56 7.35 -11.80
C SER A 239 -9.13 7.23 -12.33
N TYR A 240 -8.75 6.00 -12.69
CA TYR A 240 -7.46 5.71 -13.30
C TYR A 240 -7.64 4.83 -14.55
N LYS A 241 -6.60 4.66 -15.34
CA LYS A 241 -6.65 3.81 -16.54
C LYS A 241 -5.75 2.58 -16.38
N ILE A 242 -6.21 1.47 -16.97
CA ILE A 242 -5.44 0.23 -17.13
C ILE A 242 -5.48 -0.23 -18.58
N TRP A 243 -4.36 -0.79 -19.04
CA TRP A 243 -4.24 -1.40 -20.36
C TRP A 243 -4.10 -2.90 -20.17
N ILE A 244 -5.03 -3.66 -20.73
CA ILE A 244 -5.11 -5.11 -20.60
C ILE A 244 -4.71 -5.73 -21.93
N ASP A 245 -3.70 -6.59 -21.90
CA ASP A 245 -3.21 -7.31 -23.06
C ASP A 245 -4.27 -8.23 -23.65
N LYS A 246 -4.53 -8.13 -24.95
CA LYS A 246 -5.56 -8.94 -25.62
C LYS A 246 -5.18 -10.41 -25.74
N GLU A 247 -3.89 -10.74 -25.70
CA GLU A 247 -3.42 -12.13 -25.80
C GLU A 247 -3.52 -12.86 -24.46
N THR A 248 -3.11 -12.22 -23.37
CA THR A 248 -3.04 -12.85 -22.04
C THR A 248 -4.19 -12.48 -21.11
N ASN A 249 -4.96 -11.44 -21.43
CA ASN A 249 -5.93 -10.82 -20.52
C ASN A 249 -5.31 -10.34 -19.19
N LEU A 250 -4.04 -9.91 -19.19
CA LEU A 250 -3.36 -9.41 -18.00
C LEU A 250 -3.00 -7.92 -18.14
N PRO A 251 -3.03 -7.13 -17.05
CA PRO A 251 -2.61 -5.74 -17.07
C PRO A 251 -1.14 -5.56 -17.50
N LEU A 252 -0.87 -4.64 -18.42
CA LEU A 252 0.48 -4.26 -18.85
C LEU A 252 0.86 -2.83 -18.48
N GLN A 253 -0.13 -1.95 -18.30
CA GLN A 253 0.11 -0.57 -17.95
C GLN A 253 -1.00 -0.05 -17.02
N LYS A 254 -0.62 0.87 -16.15
CA LYS A 254 -1.51 1.67 -15.30
C LYS A 254 -1.13 3.14 -15.42
N GLU A 255 -2.13 4.00 -15.46
CA GLU A 255 -1.97 5.45 -15.44
C GLU A 255 -2.89 6.04 -14.38
N SER A 256 -2.33 6.78 -13.42
CA SER A 256 -3.11 7.40 -12.35
C SER A 256 -3.96 8.57 -12.87
N ALA A 257 -4.87 9.07 -12.02
CA ALA A 257 -5.40 10.41 -12.21
C ALA A 257 -4.26 11.46 -12.15
N MET A 258 -4.51 12.62 -12.75
CA MET A 258 -3.69 13.82 -12.56
C MET A 258 -4.03 14.42 -11.19
N MET A 259 -3.10 14.38 -10.25
CA MET A 259 -3.26 14.91 -8.89
C MET A 259 -2.11 15.84 -8.56
N ASN A 260 -2.41 17.04 -8.04
CA ASN A 260 -1.40 18.04 -7.68
C ASN A 260 -0.35 18.27 -8.78
N ALA A 261 -0.84 18.39 -10.01
CA ALA A 261 -0.03 18.59 -11.21
C ALA A 261 0.83 17.41 -11.67
N ILE A 262 0.64 16.23 -11.08
CA ILE A 262 1.44 15.03 -11.33
C ILE A 262 0.54 13.86 -11.72
N GLN A 263 0.95 13.12 -12.76
CA GLN A 263 0.36 11.85 -13.17
C GLN A 263 1.47 10.80 -13.30
N TYR A 264 1.21 9.59 -12.85
CA TYR A 264 2.16 8.47 -13.00
C TYR A 264 1.65 7.47 -14.04
N ARG A 265 2.55 7.03 -14.92
CA ARG A 265 2.36 5.90 -15.83
C ARG A 265 3.35 4.80 -15.48
N VAL A 266 2.84 3.62 -15.16
CA VAL A 266 3.61 2.42 -14.84
C VAL A 266 3.39 1.38 -15.92
N THR A 267 4.45 0.93 -16.58
CA THR A 267 4.36 0.06 -17.76
C THR A 267 5.31 -1.13 -17.65
N TYR A 268 4.81 -2.34 -17.88
CA TYR A 268 5.64 -3.51 -18.18
C TYR A 268 6.24 -3.36 -19.58
N THR A 269 7.52 -3.03 -19.63
CA THR A 269 8.29 -2.95 -20.89
C THR A 269 8.67 -4.33 -21.43
N SER A 270 8.69 -5.32 -20.53
CA SER A 270 8.81 -6.75 -20.79
C SER A 270 8.13 -7.50 -19.64
N ILE A 271 7.44 -8.58 -19.95
CA ILE A 271 6.87 -9.50 -18.97
C ILE A 271 6.86 -10.92 -19.52
N GLU A 272 7.27 -11.88 -18.69
CA GLU A 272 7.37 -13.31 -19.00
C GLU A 272 6.76 -14.11 -17.85
N PHE A 273 6.08 -15.21 -18.16
CA PHE A 273 5.44 -16.09 -17.18
C PHE A 273 6.24 -17.39 -17.04
N GLY A 274 6.36 -17.87 -15.80
CA GLY A 274 7.10 -19.08 -15.46
C GLY A 274 6.47 -19.85 -14.32
N ASP A 275 7.07 -20.98 -13.96
CA ASP A 275 6.54 -21.84 -12.90
C ASP A 275 6.90 -21.36 -11.49
N ASN A 276 8.06 -20.71 -11.30
CA ASN A 276 8.57 -20.29 -9.99
C ASN A 276 9.52 -19.09 -10.10
N ILE A 277 9.66 -18.34 -9.01
CA ILE A 277 10.78 -17.42 -8.80
C ILE A 277 12.06 -18.25 -8.58
N PRO A 278 13.21 -17.89 -9.18
CA PRO A 278 14.49 -18.54 -8.89
C PRO A 278 14.79 -18.54 -7.39
N GLY A 279 15.06 -19.73 -6.82
CA GLY A 279 15.16 -19.91 -5.37
C GLY A 279 16.30 -19.08 -4.74
N GLU A 280 17.36 -18.83 -5.49
CA GLU A 280 18.48 -17.97 -5.09
C GLU A 280 18.07 -16.51 -4.86
N LEU A 281 17.01 -16.02 -5.51
CA LEU A 281 16.50 -14.66 -5.31
C LEU A 281 15.69 -14.53 -4.02
N LEU A 282 15.13 -15.65 -3.53
CA LEU A 282 14.34 -15.72 -2.29
C LEU A 282 15.15 -16.24 -1.09
N ALA A 283 16.43 -16.56 -1.28
CA ALA A 283 17.30 -17.04 -0.22
C ALA A 283 17.90 -15.85 0.54
N TYR A 284 17.56 -15.73 1.83
CA TYR A 284 18.18 -14.73 2.68
C TYR A 284 19.66 -15.04 2.90
N SER A 285 20.52 -14.06 2.66
CA SER A 285 21.92 -14.08 3.07
C SER A 285 22.38 -12.66 3.39
N LEU A 286 23.07 -12.48 4.52
CA LEU A 286 23.71 -11.21 4.86
C LEU A 286 24.99 -11.08 4.04
N PRO A 287 25.11 -10.10 3.11
CA PRO A 287 26.32 -9.93 2.33
C PRO A 287 27.52 -9.63 3.23
N GLN A 288 28.70 -10.10 2.83
CA GLN A 288 29.92 -9.85 3.60
C GLN A 288 30.17 -8.35 3.75
N GLY A 289 30.43 -7.90 4.99
CA GLY A 289 30.66 -6.50 5.32
C GLY A 289 29.39 -5.70 5.62
N PHE A 290 28.20 -6.25 5.35
CA PHE A 290 26.95 -5.53 5.60
C PHE A 290 26.51 -5.64 7.05
N LYS A 291 25.84 -4.59 7.53
CA LYS A 291 25.19 -4.57 8.84
C LYS A 291 23.71 -4.92 8.72
N GLU A 292 23.25 -5.89 9.50
CA GLU A 292 21.82 -6.19 9.65
C GLU A 292 21.16 -5.20 10.63
N ILE A 293 19.98 -4.70 10.27
CA ILE A 293 19.17 -3.78 11.06
C ILE A 293 17.74 -4.33 11.12
N ASP A 294 17.33 -4.77 12.29
CA ASP A 294 15.95 -5.14 12.59
C ASP A 294 15.37 -4.13 13.59
N LYS A 295 14.41 -3.32 13.13
CA LYS A 295 13.73 -2.32 13.99
C LYS A 295 12.53 -2.89 14.71
N ASN A 296 12.00 -4.02 14.25
CA ASN A 296 10.80 -4.67 14.80
C ASN A 296 11.12 -6.14 15.08
N PRO A 297 12.08 -6.43 15.97
CA PRO A 297 12.47 -7.80 16.23
C PRO A 297 11.30 -8.58 16.83
N GLU A 298 11.08 -9.79 16.31
CA GLU A 298 10.09 -10.74 16.81
C GLU A 298 10.80 -12.02 17.24
N LEU A 299 10.56 -12.46 18.46
CA LEU A 299 11.00 -13.76 18.94
C LEU A 299 9.98 -14.81 18.53
N GLN A 300 10.32 -15.65 17.54
CA GLN A 300 9.49 -16.79 17.17
C GLN A 300 9.49 -17.82 18.29
N VAL A 301 8.31 -18.30 18.66
CA VAL A 301 8.13 -19.30 19.73
C VAL A 301 7.33 -20.49 19.21
N GLY A 302 7.69 -21.70 19.65
CA GLY A 302 7.10 -22.94 19.17
C GLY A 302 5.84 -23.37 19.91
N SER A 303 5.58 -22.80 21.08
CA SER A 303 4.52 -23.25 22.00
C SER A 303 3.86 -22.12 22.78
N VAL A 304 2.67 -22.39 23.31
CA VAL A 304 1.93 -21.45 24.16
C VAL A 304 2.68 -21.22 25.47
N GLU A 305 3.33 -22.26 25.97
CA GLU A 305 4.13 -22.25 27.20
C GLU A 305 5.33 -21.32 27.04
N GLU A 306 6.08 -21.42 25.94
CA GLU A 306 7.22 -20.56 25.64
C GLU A 306 6.79 -19.09 25.45
N ALA A 307 5.67 -18.87 24.76
CA ALA A 307 5.07 -17.53 24.65
C ALA A 307 4.71 -16.98 26.03
N ALA A 308 4.15 -17.81 26.91
CA ALA A 308 3.71 -17.41 28.24
C ALA A 308 4.87 -17.09 29.18
N GLU A 309 5.95 -17.89 29.13
CA GLU A 309 7.18 -17.63 29.88
C GLU A 309 7.83 -16.31 29.44
N THR A 310 7.82 -16.03 28.13
CA THR A 310 8.44 -14.82 27.57
C THR A 310 7.59 -13.57 27.86
N ALA A 311 6.29 -13.60 27.54
CA ALA A 311 5.40 -12.45 27.64
C ALA A 311 4.86 -12.23 29.08
N GLY A 312 5.03 -13.21 29.96
CA GLY A 312 4.57 -13.15 31.35
C GLY A 312 3.05 -13.28 31.52
N PHE A 313 2.35 -13.88 30.55
CA PHE A 313 0.94 -14.28 30.62
C PHE A 313 0.63 -15.39 29.62
N THR A 314 -0.34 -16.25 29.94
CA THR A 314 -0.80 -17.28 28.99
C THR A 314 -1.67 -16.65 27.90
N PRO A 315 -1.25 -16.66 26.62
CA PRO A 315 -2.07 -16.10 25.55
C PRO A 315 -3.32 -16.94 25.30
N GLN A 316 -4.42 -16.28 24.97
CA GLN A 316 -5.64 -16.96 24.55
C GLN A 316 -5.47 -17.49 23.13
N ILE A 317 -5.86 -18.74 22.91
CA ILE A 317 -5.79 -19.37 21.59
C ILE A 317 -7.22 -19.63 21.09
N PRO A 318 -7.55 -19.28 19.83
CA PRO A 318 -8.77 -19.70 19.16
C PRO A 318 -9.08 -21.18 19.40
N GLN A 319 -10.22 -21.48 20.04
CA GLN A 319 -10.65 -22.87 20.23
C GLN A 319 -11.02 -23.52 18.89
N ASN A 320 -11.66 -22.74 18.02
CA ASN A 320 -12.01 -23.13 16.65
C ASN A 320 -11.46 -22.08 15.70
N VAL A 321 -10.39 -22.41 14.98
CA VAL A 321 -9.90 -21.54 13.90
C VAL A 321 -10.98 -21.50 12.81
N PRO A 322 -11.39 -20.31 12.33
CA PRO A 322 -12.38 -20.20 11.28
C PRO A 322 -12.07 -21.09 10.06
N GLY A 323 -13.10 -21.73 9.53
CA GLY A 323 -12.97 -22.71 8.44
C GLY A 323 -12.27 -22.08 7.23
N GLY A 324 -11.13 -22.66 6.84
CA GLY A 324 -10.31 -22.14 5.76
C GLY A 324 -9.02 -21.46 6.21
N TYR A 325 -8.74 -21.37 7.51
CA TYR A 325 -7.47 -20.84 8.04
C TYR A 325 -6.64 -21.90 8.77
N THR A 326 -5.32 -21.68 8.79
CA THR A 326 -4.37 -22.46 9.59
C THR A 326 -3.42 -21.51 10.32
N ARG A 327 -3.06 -21.83 11.56
CA ARG A 327 -2.04 -21.08 12.29
C ARG A 327 -0.68 -21.34 11.66
N ASN A 328 0.00 -20.30 11.19
CA ASN A 328 1.31 -20.40 10.54
C ASN A 328 2.46 -19.80 11.35
N GLY A 329 2.18 -19.17 12.50
CA GLY A 329 3.24 -18.67 13.38
C GLY A 329 2.75 -18.21 14.75
N MET A 330 3.70 -18.14 15.69
CA MET A 330 3.53 -17.51 16.99
C MET A 330 4.83 -16.79 17.35
N ALA A 331 4.71 -15.55 17.80
CA ALA A 331 5.85 -14.75 18.17
C ALA A 331 5.55 -13.86 19.38
N VAL A 332 6.61 -13.38 20.02
CA VAL A 332 6.57 -12.30 20.99
C VAL A 332 7.34 -11.11 20.42
N THR A 333 6.75 -9.92 20.48
CA THR A 333 7.39 -8.68 20.00
C THR A 333 8.64 -8.33 20.81
N GLY A 334 9.51 -7.49 20.25
CA GLY A 334 10.80 -7.14 20.86
C GLY A 334 10.74 -6.49 22.25
N ASP A 335 9.60 -5.91 22.61
CA ASP A 335 9.33 -5.39 23.95
C ASP A 335 9.03 -6.49 24.99
N MET A 336 8.92 -7.74 24.53
CA MET A 336 8.60 -8.95 25.29
C MET A 336 7.25 -8.88 26.01
N LYS A 337 6.29 -8.10 25.49
CA LYS A 337 4.98 -7.89 26.14
C LYS A 337 3.78 -8.21 25.27
N THR A 338 3.96 -8.25 23.94
CA THR A 338 2.86 -8.54 23.02
C THR A 338 3.05 -9.91 22.38
N VAL A 339 2.04 -10.76 22.50
CA VAL A 339 1.99 -12.05 21.82
C VAL A 339 1.26 -11.87 20.48
N LYS A 340 1.85 -12.41 19.43
CA LYS A 340 1.36 -12.38 18.05
C LYS A 340 1.07 -13.80 17.57
N LEU A 341 -0.18 -14.05 17.18
CA LEU A 341 -0.61 -15.30 16.55
C LEU A 341 -0.92 -15.04 15.09
N SER A 342 -0.21 -15.73 14.19
CA SER A 342 -0.37 -15.54 12.75
C SER A 342 -1.18 -16.70 12.16
N TYR A 343 -2.14 -16.36 11.30
CA TYR A 343 -2.99 -17.27 10.57
C TYR A 343 -2.96 -16.93 9.08
N ILE A 344 -3.03 -17.97 8.25
CA ILE A 344 -3.09 -17.86 6.80
C ILE A 344 -4.25 -18.70 6.26
N SER A 345 -4.95 -18.15 5.28
CA SER A 345 -6.00 -18.86 4.55
C SER A 345 -5.42 -20.04 3.77
N GLN A 346 -6.24 -21.07 3.49
CA GLN A 346 -5.83 -22.26 2.75
C GLN A 346 -5.36 -21.95 1.32
N ASP A 347 -5.93 -20.91 0.70
CA ASP A 347 -5.51 -20.40 -0.60
C ASP A 347 -4.28 -19.47 -0.54
N LYS A 348 -3.75 -19.22 0.66
CA LYS A 348 -2.62 -18.34 0.98
C LYS A 348 -2.82 -16.87 0.63
N LYS A 349 -4.05 -16.43 0.34
CA LYS A 349 -4.35 -15.05 -0.11
C LYS A 349 -4.69 -14.08 1.00
N SER A 350 -5.07 -14.58 2.18
CA SER A 350 -5.46 -13.76 3.30
C SER A 350 -4.71 -14.17 4.56
N ARG A 351 -4.36 -13.16 5.35
CA ARG A 351 -3.64 -13.27 6.60
C ARG A 351 -4.41 -12.58 7.71
N VAL A 352 -4.49 -13.25 8.84
CA VAL A 352 -5.08 -12.71 10.06
C VAL A 352 -4.06 -12.84 11.17
N ILE A 353 -3.88 -11.77 11.94
CA ILE A 353 -3.04 -11.72 13.12
C ILE A 353 -3.95 -11.44 14.32
N ILE A 354 -3.72 -12.17 15.40
CA ILE A 354 -4.23 -11.83 16.73
C ILE A 354 -3.07 -11.30 17.56
N LEU A 355 -3.20 -10.08 18.06
CA LEU A 355 -2.28 -9.48 19.01
C LEU A 355 -2.91 -9.44 20.40
N GLN A 356 -2.10 -9.70 21.43
CA GLN A 356 -2.53 -9.71 22.82
C GLN A 356 -1.45 -9.09 23.69
N LYS A 357 -1.83 -8.17 24.58
CA LYS A 357 -0.95 -7.65 25.63
C LYS A 357 -1.73 -7.37 26.90
N LYS A 358 -1.05 -7.27 28.04
CA LYS A 358 -1.67 -6.77 29.28
C LYS A 358 -2.07 -5.31 29.10
N ALA A 359 -3.30 -4.96 29.46
CA ALA A 359 -3.74 -3.58 29.44
C ALA A 359 -3.05 -2.79 30.56
N THR A 360 -2.44 -1.66 30.22
CA THR A 360 -1.80 -0.74 31.17
C THR A 360 -2.63 0.51 31.42
N ASP A 361 -3.43 0.89 30.42
CA ASP A 361 -4.19 2.13 30.37
C ASP A 361 -5.64 1.83 30.01
N GLU A 362 -6.52 2.79 30.29
CA GLU A 362 -7.92 2.72 29.88
C GLU A 362 -8.04 2.63 28.35
N PHE A 363 -9.02 1.86 27.86
CA PHE A 363 -9.26 1.71 26.44
C PHE A 363 -9.74 3.03 25.83
N LYS A 364 -8.90 3.62 24.97
CA LYS A 364 -9.24 4.81 24.19
C LYS A 364 -9.23 4.47 22.70
N PRO A 365 -10.40 4.41 22.04
CA PRO A 365 -10.48 4.30 20.59
C PRO A 365 -9.89 5.52 19.87
N ALA A 366 -9.38 5.34 18.66
CA ALA A 366 -9.09 6.44 17.74
C ALA A 366 -10.38 7.20 17.39
N SER A 367 -10.28 8.52 17.27
CA SER A 367 -11.42 9.41 16.98
C SER A 367 -12.11 9.09 15.65
N THR A 368 -11.35 8.59 14.67
CA THR A 368 -11.84 8.22 13.34
C THR A 368 -12.49 6.84 13.29
N ALA A 369 -12.33 6.03 14.33
CA ALA A 369 -12.73 4.64 14.32
C ALA A 369 -14.26 4.46 14.44
N VAL A 370 -14.74 3.42 13.77
CA VAL A 370 -16.10 2.90 13.98
C VAL A 370 -16.14 2.24 15.36
N LEU A 371 -17.23 2.45 16.10
CA LEU A 371 -17.41 1.92 17.45
C LEU A 371 -18.39 0.75 17.44
N GLY A 372 -17.94 -0.40 17.94
CA GLY A 372 -18.75 -1.59 18.14
C GLY A 372 -18.62 -2.11 19.57
N LYS A 373 -19.03 -3.37 19.78
CA LYS A 373 -18.84 -4.07 21.05
C LYS A 373 -18.30 -5.48 20.87
N VAL A 374 -17.44 -5.88 21.79
CA VAL A 374 -16.96 -7.26 21.95
C VAL A 374 -17.09 -7.64 23.41
N GLY A 375 -17.89 -8.68 23.70
CA GLY A 375 -18.14 -9.09 25.08
C GLY A 375 -18.83 -8.02 25.93
N GLY A 376 -19.57 -7.10 25.28
CA GLY A 376 -20.18 -5.94 25.93
C GLY A 376 -19.23 -4.75 26.17
N ASN A 377 -17.92 -4.92 25.96
CA ASN A 377 -16.93 -3.84 26.04
C ASN A 377 -16.89 -3.07 24.72
N THR A 378 -16.56 -1.77 24.77
CA THR A 378 -16.32 -0.96 23.58
C THR A 378 -15.22 -1.58 22.71
N ALA A 379 -15.46 -1.66 21.42
CA ALA A 379 -14.51 -2.11 20.42
C ALA A 379 -14.27 -0.99 19.39
N GLU A 380 -13.01 -0.82 19.02
CA GLU A 380 -12.55 0.04 17.94
C GLU A 380 -12.47 -0.78 16.65
N ILE A 381 -13.08 -0.30 15.57
CA ILE A 381 -13.02 -0.90 14.24
C ILE A 381 -12.42 0.10 13.26
N GLN A 382 -11.33 -0.31 12.61
CA GLN A 382 -10.68 0.48 11.56
C GLN A 382 -10.65 -0.31 10.24
N SER A 383 -11.14 0.30 9.15
CA SER A 383 -11.15 -0.27 7.81
C SER A 383 -11.05 0.85 6.76
N PRO A 384 -9.84 1.21 6.30
CA PRO A 384 -8.54 0.64 6.66
C PRO A 384 -8.03 1.09 8.03
N VAL A 385 -6.94 0.50 8.50
CA VAL A 385 -6.19 0.97 9.68
C VAL A 385 -5.51 2.31 9.38
N GLN A 386 -5.95 3.36 10.06
CA GLN A 386 -5.40 4.72 9.94
C GLN A 386 -4.39 5.00 11.05
N ASP A 387 -4.71 4.58 12.28
CA ASP A 387 -3.88 4.73 13.45
C ASP A 387 -3.55 3.36 14.05
N SER A 388 -2.40 3.24 14.71
CA SER A 388 -1.97 2.00 15.38
C SER A 388 -1.79 2.20 16.89
N PRO A 389 -2.87 2.56 17.63
CA PRO A 389 -2.81 2.76 19.08
C PRO A 389 -2.70 1.44 19.85
N GLY A 390 -2.20 1.53 21.08
CA GLY A 390 -2.27 0.45 22.05
C GLY A 390 -1.56 -0.81 21.58
N VAL A 391 -2.26 -1.94 21.47
CA VAL A 391 -1.64 -3.23 21.09
C VAL A 391 -1.18 -3.27 19.63
N LEU A 392 -1.64 -2.33 18.80
CA LEU A 392 -1.20 -2.17 17.41
C LEU A 392 0.13 -1.41 17.30
N GLU A 393 0.59 -0.75 18.37
CA GLU A 393 1.79 0.07 18.37
C GLU A 393 3.05 -0.75 18.02
N GLY A 394 3.96 -0.15 17.24
CA GLY A 394 5.16 -0.83 16.72
C GLY A 394 4.91 -1.72 15.50
N GLY A 395 3.65 -2.01 15.17
CA GLY A 395 3.29 -2.64 13.91
C GLY A 395 3.25 -1.65 12.75
N MET A 396 3.65 -2.09 11.56
CA MET A 396 3.56 -1.27 10.34
C MET A 396 2.17 -1.39 9.71
N TYR A 397 1.08 -1.17 10.46
CA TYR A 397 -0.30 -1.41 10.01
C TYR A 397 -1.00 -0.18 9.41
N SER A 398 -0.70 1.00 9.94
CA SER A 398 -1.30 2.27 9.51
C SER A 398 -1.00 2.60 8.06
N GLY A 399 -2.00 3.10 7.34
CA GLY A 399 -1.84 3.62 5.98
C GLY A 399 -1.92 2.57 4.87
N MET A 400 -2.30 1.33 5.18
CA MET A 400 -2.56 0.30 4.17
C MET A 400 -4.05 0.13 3.90
N ALA A 401 -4.44 0.33 2.65
CA ALA A 401 -5.83 0.37 2.21
C ALA A 401 -6.59 -0.96 2.40
N ASP A 402 -5.89 -2.10 2.44
CA ASP A 402 -6.49 -3.42 2.53
C ASP A 402 -6.46 -4.02 3.93
N ILE A 403 -5.76 -3.40 4.89
CA ILE A 403 -5.67 -3.88 6.26
C ILE A 403 -6.80 -3.32 7.11
N ARG A 404 -7.49 -4.22 7.81
CA ARG A 404 -8.59 -3.91 8.73
C ARG A 404 -8.26 -4.43 10.11
N SER A 405 -8.75 -3.75 11.14
CA SER A 405 -8.55 -4.20 12.52
C SER A 405 -9.80 -4.01 13.37
N ILE A 406 -9.94 -4.89 14.37
CA ILE A 406 -10.87 -4.74 15.47
C ILE A 406 -10.09 -4.88 16.77
N ARG A 407 -10.13 -3.87 17.63
CA ARG A 407 -9.36 -3.77 18.88
C ARG A 407 -10.30 -3.55 20.05
N TRP A 408 -10.05 -4.22 21.18
CA TRP A 408 -10.86 -4.07 22.40
C TRP A 408 -10.05 -4.42 23.64
N GLN A 409 -10.57 -4.08 24.82
CA GLN A 409 -10.07 -4.57 26.10
C GLN A 409 -11.07 -5.50 26.77
N GLU A 410 -10.59 -6.62 27.30
CA GLU A 410 -11.38 -7.60 28.04
C GLU A 410 -10.51 -8.28 29.11
N SER A 411 -11.05 -8.39 30.33
CA SER A 411 -10.39 -9.13 31.43
C SER A 411 -8.94 -8.71 31.76
N GLY A 412 -8.62 -7.41 31.62
CA GLY A 412 -7.28 -6.87 31.91
C GLY A 412 -6.26 -7.03 30.77
N PHE A 413 -6.70 -7.44 29.58
CA PHE A 413 -5.90 -7.54 28.37
C PHE A 413 -6.47 -6.67 27.28
N GLU A 414 -5.58 -6.20 26.40
CA GLU A 414 -5.93 -5.57 25.14
C GLU A 414 -5.68 -6.55 24.00
N TYR A 415 -6.67 -6.67 23.13
CA TYR A 415 -6.67 -7.57 21.98
C TYR A 415 -6.80 -6.74 20.70
N ALA A 416 -6.16 -7.22 19.63
CA ALA A 416 -6.50 -6.80 18.28
C ALA A 416 -6.53 -7.99 17.33
N VAL A 417 -7.57 -8.06 16.50
CA VAL A 417 -7.62 -8.96 15.34
C VAL A 417 -7.46 -8.10 14.09
N ILE A 418 -6.41 -8.36 13.31
CA ILE A 418 -5.99 -7.51 12.20
C ILE A 418 -5.62 -8.35 10.98
N GLY A 419 -5.98 -7.90 9.77
CA GLY A 419 -5.67 -8.67 8.56
C GLY A 419 -6.15 -8.00 7.27
N ASP A 420 -5.78 -8.60 6.15
CA ASP A 420 -6.28 -8.26 4.80
C ASP A 420 -7.55 -9.08 4.42
N ALA A 421 -8.05 -9.86 5.38
CA ALA A 421 -9.26 -10.66 5.26
C ALA A 421 -10.53 -9.79 5.29
N PRO A 422 -11.64 -10.29 4.73
CA PRO A 422 -12.97 -9.68 4.88
C PRO A 422 -13.39 -9.51 6.36
N MET A 423 -14.20 -8.49 6.65
CA MET A 423 -14.62 -8.15 8.02
C MET A 423 -15.33 -9.31 8.74
N ASN A 424 -16.17 -10.06 8.03
CA ASN A 424 -16.88 -11.23 8.59
C ASN A 424 -15.92 -12.34 9.02
N GLU A 425 -14.77 -12.49 8.36
CA GLU A 425 -13.76 -13.48 8.76
C GLU A 425 -13.00 -13.01 10.00
N LEU A 426 -12.68 -11.71 10.09
CA LEU A 426 -12.08 -11.14 11.32
C LEU A 426 -13.03 -11.30 12.52
N ILE A 427 -14.34 -11.09 12.34
CA ILE A 427 -15.35 -11.34 13.37
C ILE A 427 -15.30 -12.80 13.85
N SER A 428 -15.24 -13.78 12.93
CA SER A 428 -15.15 -15.19 13.32
C SER A 428 -13.90 -15.52 14.14
N PHE A 429 -12.78 -14.81 13.92
CA PHE A 429 -11.60 -14.95 14.78
C PHE A 429 -11.82 -14.38 16.17
N ILE A 430 -12.53 -13.25 16.31
CA ILE A 430 -12.88 -12.68 17.61
C ILE A 430 -13.78 -13.62 18.40
N GLU A 431 -14.84 -14.13 17.76
CA GLU A 431 -15.78 -15.09 18.35
C GLU A 431 -15.10 -16.37 18.82
N SER A 432 -13.92 -16.70 18.27
CA SER A 432 -13.14 -17.88 18.68
C SER A 432 -12.31 -17.68 19.96
N ILE A 433 -12.13 -16.43 20.42
CA ILE A 433 -11.34 -16.09 21.62
C ILE A 433 -12.13 -15.36 22.69
N THR A 434 -13.17 -14.58 22.34
CA THR A 434 -14.05 -13.95 23.33
C THR A 434 -15.19 -14.87 23.75
N THR A 435 -15.81 -14.56 24.89
CA THR A 435 -16.95 -15.33 25.43
C THR A 435 -18.30 -14.66 25.20
N GLY A 436 -18.33 -13.37 24.87
CA GLY A 436 -19.57 -12.63 24.65
C GLY A 436 -19.84 -12.29 23.18
N PRO A 437 -20.98 -11.65 22.89
CA PRO A 437 -21.36 -11.31 21.53
C PRO A 437 -20.42 -10.27 20.91
N VAL A 438 -20.28 -10.34 19.59
CA VAL A 438 -19.61 -9.33 18.76
C VAL A 438 -20.68 -8.53 18.03
N GLU A 439 -20.77 -7.24 18.33
CA GLU A 439 -21.74 -6.32 17.74
C GLU A 439 -20.97 -5.24 16.96
N ILE A 440 -20.95 -5.35 15.64
CA ILE A 440 -20.37 -4.33 14.77
C ILE A 440 -21.53 -3.60 14.08
N PRO A 441 -21.59 -2.25 14.16
CA PRO A 441 -22.64 -1.51 13.47
C PRO A 441 -22.58 -1.79 11.96
N PRO A 442 -23.74 -2.02 11.30
CA PRO A 442 -23.80 -2.13 9.86
C PRO A 442 -23.36 -0.83 9.22
N GLU A 443 -22.67 -0.90 8.08
CA GLU A 443 -22.21 0.29 7.35
C GLU A 443 -23.35 1.27 7.03
N ASN A 444 -24.61 0.81 6.89
CA ASN A 444 -25.75 1.62 6.45
C ASN A 444 -26.87 1.78 7.48
N GLU A 445 -26.62 1.52 8.77
CA GLU A 445 -27.65 1.71 9.79
C GLU A 445 -27.72 3.18 10.22
N GLU A 446 -28.79 3.88 9.86
CA GLU A 446 -29.00 5.27 10.32
C GLU A 446 -29.13 5.31 11.85
N THR A 447 -28.43 6.25 12.47
CA THR A 447 -28.56 6.52 13.90
C THR A 447 -29.92 7.17 14.18
N PRO A 448 -30.72 6.61 15.10
CA PRO A 448 -32.07 7.13 15.37
C PRO A 448 -32.08 8.44 16.17
N GLU A 449 -30.93 8.92 16.66
CA GLU A 449 -30.86 10.17 17.44
C GLU A 449 -30.80 11.39 16.53
N LYS A 450 -31.82 12.24 16.65
CA LYS A 450 -31.89 13.52 15.93
C LYS A 450 -31.33 14.64 16.80
N PRO A 451 -30.58 15.59 16.20
CA PRO A 451 -30.14 16.78 16.90
C PRO A 451 -31.33 17.65 17.33
N GLN A 452 -31.16 18.40 18.42
CA GLN A 452 -32.12 19.44 18.82
C GLN A 452 -32.13 20.62 17.83
N ILE A 453 -30.98 20.96 17.27
CA ILE A 453 -30.82 22.02 16.27
C ILE A 453 -30.16 21.43 15.01
N GLU A 454 -30.89 21.43 13.90
CA GLU A 454 -30.36 21.04 12.59
C GLU A 454 -29.51 22.16 11.98
N VAL A 455 -28.39 21.78 11.37
CA VAL A 455 -27.50 22.69 10.63
C VAL A 455 -27.74 22.47 9.14
N PRO A 456 -28.16 23.50 8.38
CA PRO A 456 -28.38 23.36 6.94
C PRO A 456 -27.05 23.12 6.22
N VAL A 457 -27.04 22.17 5.28
CA VAL A 457 -25.86 21.80 4.51
C VAL A 457 -26.05 22.12 3.03
N ASP A 458 -25.04 22.77 2.43
CA ASP A 458 -24.94 22.94 0.98
C ASP A 458 -24.06 21.83 0.38
N LEU A 459 -24.71 20.84 -0.26
CA LEU A 459 -24.02 19.72 -0.89
C LEU A 459 -23.04 20.13 -2.00
N LYS A 460 -23.20 21.30 -2.61
CA LYS A 460 -22.25 21.79 -3.63
C LYS A 460 -20.96 22.26 -2.97
N VAL A 461 -21.05 22.89 -1.81
CA VAL A 461 -19.88 23.27 -1.00
C VAL A 461 -19.17 22.02 -0.50
N GLU A 462 -19.89 21.08 0.11
CA GLU A 462 -19.29 19.83 0.61
C GLU A 462 -18.60 19.01 -0.49
N LYS A 463 -19.16 18.98 -1.71
CA LYS A 463 -18.50 18.35 -2.87
C LYS A 463 -17.18 19.00 -3.25
N ASN A 464 -17.07 20.32 -3.14
CA ASN A 464 -15.82 21.03 -3.41
C ASN A 464 -14.81 20.83 -2.29
N GLU A 465 -15.28 20.79 -1.04
CA GLU A 465 -14.45 20.49 0.13
C GLU A 465 -13.89 19.07 0.08
N GLN A 466 -14.69 18.08 -0.32
CA GLN A 466 -14.20 16.71 -0.52
C GLN A 466 -13.06 16.67 -1.54
N LYS A 467 -13.22 17.35 -2.69
CA LYS A 467 -12.16 17.44 -3.71
C LYS A 467 -10.89 18.13 -3.19
N SER A 468 -11.05 19.14 -2.35
CA SER A 468 -9.94 19.83 -1.70
C SER A 468 -9.18 18.87 -0.76
N VAL A 469 -9.92 18.08 0.02
CA VAL A 469 -9.34 17.05 0.91
C VAL A 469 -8.65 15.94 0.13
N ASP A 470 -9.24 15.50 -0.98
CA ASP A 470 -8.62 14.50 -1.86
C ASP A 470 -7.28 15.01 -2.45
N ALA A 471 -7.15 16.33 -2.66
CA ALA A 471 -5.91 16.96 -3.08
C ALA A 471 -4.90 17.15 -1.94
N GLY A 472 -5.23 16.75 -0.70
CA GLY A 472 -4.38 16.84 0.48
C GLY A 472 -4.54 18.13 1.30
N HIS A 473 -5.58 18.92 1.04
CA HIS A 473 -5.87 20.13 1.83
C HIS A 473 -6.83 19.84 2.98
N SER A 474 -6.73 20.55 4.11
CA SER A 474 -7.65 20.40 5.25
C SER A 474 -7.90 18.94 5.71
N PRO A 475 -6.85 18.10 5.88
CA PRO A 475 -7.01 16.69 6.23
C PRO A 475 -7.75 16.47 7.57
N TRP A 476 -7.79 17.48 8.44
CA TRP A 476 -8.56 17.48 9.68
C TRP A 476 -10.06 17.21 9.48
N LYS A 477 -10.62 17.46 8.28
CA LYS A 477 -12.02 17.14 7.97
C LYS A 477 -12.33 15.64 7.93
N LEU A 478 -11.31 14.78 7.96
CA LEU A 478 -11.46 13.33 8.06
C LEU A 478 -11.62 12.84 9.51
N ASP A 479 -11.34 13.71 10.49
CA ASP A 479 -11.51 13.43 11.92
C ASP A 479 -12.81 14.09 12.46
N PRO A 480 -13.80 13.30 12.92
CA PRO A 480 -15.06 13.84 13.41
C PRO A 480 -14.89 14.70 14.67
N VAL A 481 -13.92 14.39 15.54
CA VAL A 481 -13.65 15.16 16.76
C VAL A 481 -13.05 16.51 16.41
N TYR A 482 -12.09 16.55 15.47
CA TYR A 482 -11.52 17.82 15.01
C TYR A 482 -12.61 18.70 14.36
N VAL A 483 -13.47 18.12 13.52
CA VAL A 483 -14.59 18.85 12.92
C VAL A 483 -15.55 19.40 13.99
N ALA A 484 -15.87 18.62 15.02
CA ALA A 484 -16.66 19.10 16.16
C ALA A 484 -15.95 20.22 16.93
N GLN A 485 -14.65 20.11 17.17
CA GLN A 485 -13.84 21.12 17.85
C GLN A 485 -13.89 22.47 17.12
N VAL A 486 -13.69 22.47 15.80
CA VAL A 486 -13.77 23.68 14.99
C VAL A 486 -15.18 24.28 15.05
N PHE A 487 -16.22 23.46 14.92
CA PHE A 487 -17.60 23.91 14.97
C PHE A 487 -17.95 24.57 16.31
N VAL A 488 -17.64 23.91 17.43
CA VAL A 488 -17.92 24.43 18.78
C VAL A 488 -17.09 25.68 19.06
N SER A 489 -15.84 25.70 18.65
CA SER A 489 -14.95 26.86 18.82
C SER A 489 -15.48 28.09 18.07
N LEU A 490 -16.01 27.92 16.86
CA LEU A 490 -16.65 29.01 16.11
C LEU A 490 -17.98 29.48 16.72
N LYS A 491 -18.66 28.65 17.54
CA LYS A 491 -19.82 29.11 18.32
C LYS A 491 -19.41 30.01 19.48
N ILE A 492 -18.23 29.83 20.05
CA ILE A 492 -17.67 30.67 21.11
C ILE A 492 -17.04 31.94 20.51
N SER A 493 -16.38 31.81 19.37
CA SER A 493 -15.67 32.90 18.68
C SER A 493 -16.16 33.04 17.23
N PRO A 494 -17.34 33.66 17.00
CA PRO A 494 -17.93 33.75 15.66
C PRO A 494 -17.11 34.54 14.64
N GLU A 495 -16.28 35.46 15.10
CA GLU A 495 -15.39 36.28 14.25
C GLU A 495 -14.16 35.51 13.74
N GLY A 496 -13.95 34.27 14.22
CA GLY A 496 -12.80 33.44 13.91
C GLY A 496 -12.04 33.00 15.16
N ILE A 497 -11.17 32.00 14.98
CA ILE A 497 -10.34 31.43 16.04
C ILE A 497 -8.91 31.94 15.81
N GLU A 498 -8.37 32.67 16.79
CA GLU A 498 -6.98 33.13 16.79
C GLU A 498 -6.23 32.49 17.97
N GLY A 499 -5.10 31.83 17.71
CA GLY A 499 -4.32 31.15 18.74
C GLY A 499 -4.84 29.75 19.06
N GLU A 500 -4.96 29.41 20.35
CA GLU A 500 -5.44 28.11 20.81
C GLU A 500 -6.97 27.98 20.68
N TYR A 501 -7.45 26.76 20.47
CA TYR A 501 -8.88 26.49 20.42
C TYR A 501 -9.53 26.75 21.79
N PRO A 502 -10.67 27.46 21.86
CA PRO A 502 -11.40 27.70 23.11
C PRO A 502 -11.87 26.44 23.83
N VAL A 503 -12.02 25.33 23.09
CA VAL A 503 -12.36 24.01 23.63
C VAL A 503 -11.26 23.03 23.24
N SER A 504 -10.76 22.28 24.23
CA SER A 504 -9.70 21.30 24.03
C SER A 504 -10.24 20.08 23.26
N TYR A 505 -9.36 19.46 22.48
CA TYR A 505 -9.67 18.23 21.76
C TYR A 505 -9.93 17.07 22.74
N GLU A 506 -9.17 17.05 23.84
CA GLU A 506 -9.23 16.05 24.90
C GLU A 506 -10.53 16.10 25.71
N ASP A 507 -11.26 17.21 25.67
CA ASP A 507 -12.59 17.36 26.30
C ASP A 507 -13.72 16.74 25.46
N MET A 508 -13.40 16.19 24.28
CA MET A 508 -14.36 15.65 23.33
C MET A 508 -14.24 14.15 23.17
N GLU A 509 -15.37 13.45 23.20
CA GLU A 509 -15.44 11.99 23.08
C GLU A 509 -16.42 11.57 21.99
N VAL A 510 -16.00 10.64 21.13
CA VAL A 510 -16.90 10.00 20.17
C VAL A 510 -17.73 8.96 20.92
N VAL A 511 -19.01 9.25 21.13
CA VAL A 511 -19.93 8.32 21.83
C VAL A 511 -20.63 7.37 20.88
N LYS A 512 -20.69 7.71 19.58
CA LYS A 512 -21.20 6.87 18.50
C LYS A 512 -20.46 7.16 17.21
N ASN A 513 -20.11 6.11 16.46
CA ASN A 513 -19.61 6.21 15.10
C ASN A 513 -19.87 4.90 14.35
N ASN A 514 -20.69 4.93 13.29
CA ASN A 514 -20.95 3.75 12.45
C ASN A 514 -20.16 3.80 11.11
N GLY A 515 -19.31 4.81 10.92
CA GLY A 515 -18.55 5.03 9.70
C GLY A 515 -19.21 6.01 8.71
N ILE A 516 -20.50 6.29 8.87
CA ILE A 516 -21.26 7.28 8.08
C ILE A 516 -21.74 8.44 8.95
N GLU A 517 -22.17 8.15 10.17
CA GLU A 517 -22.72 9.07 11.15
C GLU A 517 -21.94 8.94 12.45
N ALA A 518 -21.68 10.08 13.08
CA ALA A 518 -20.97 10.15 14.34
C ALA A 518 -21.62 11.16 15.28
N VAL A 519 -21.52 10.89 16.58
CA VAL A 519 -21.93 11.80 17.64
C VAL A 519 -20.74 12.03 18.55
N VAL A 520 -20.36 13.29 18.70
CA VAL A 520 -19.29 13.74 19.58
C VAL A 520 -19.91 14.44 20.78
N GLU A 521 -19.63 13.96 21.99
CA GLU A 521 -20.02 14.59 23.25
C GLU A 521 -18.88 15.46 23.77
N ILE A 522 -19.22 16.62 24.33
CA ILE A 522 -18.26 17.60 24.84
C ILE A 522 -18.45 17.72 26.35
N SER A 523 -17.37 17.47 27.09
CA SER A 523 -17.36 17.43 28.56
C SER A 523 -16.77 18.68 29.22
N GLY A 524 -16.18 19.59 28.44
CA GLY A 524 -15.53 20.80 28.95
C GLY A 524 -16.48 21.79 29.62
N ASP A 525 -16.03 22.44 30.70
CA ASP A 525 -16.84 23.35 31.53
C ASP A 525 -17.30 24.63 30.81
N ASN A 526 -16.65 25.00 29.70
CA ASN A 526 -16.89 26.23 28.94
C ASN A 526 -17.32 25.94 27.49
N THR A 527 -18.39 25.16 27.30
CA THR A 527 -18.95 24.89 25.96
C THR A 527 -20.41 25.35 25.84
N PRO A 528 -20.82 26.00 24.73
CA PRO A 528 -22.22 26.26 24.44
C PRO A 528 -22.94 25.04 23.84
N VAL A 529 -22.21 23.96 23.54
CA VAL A 529 -22.69 22.77 22.83
C VAL A 529 -22.31 21.53 23.63
N ARG A 530 -23.31 20.69 23.91
CA ARG A 530 -23.14 19.41 24.62
C ARG A 530 -22.85 18.26 23.66
N ARG A 531 -23.47 18.24 22.48
CA ARG A 531 -23.27 17.19 21.46
C ARG A 531 -23.24 17.78 20.05
N VAL A 532 -22.40 17.22 19.19
CA VAL A 532 -22.34 17.51 17.77
C VAL A 532 -22.64 16.25 16.98
N TYR A 533 -23.53 16.37 15.99
CA TYR A 533 -23.94 15.29 15.09
C TYR A 533 -23.29 15.52 13.74
N LEU A 534 -22.54 14.52 13.26
CA LEU A 534 -21.79 14.59 12.02
C LEU A 534 -22.22 13.48 11.06
N LYS A 535 -22.15 13.77 9.76
CA LYS A 535 -22.42 12.81 8.69
C LYS A 535 -21.44 12.94 7.55
N ARG A 536 -21.05 11.80 6.98
CA ARG A 536 -20.36 11.69 5.70
C ARG A 536 -21.36 11.75 4.55
N LEU A 537 -21.49 12.93 3.94
CA LEU A 537 -22.55 13.21 2.95
C LEU A 537 -22.14 12.96 1.49
N ILE A 538 -20.84 13.06 1.18
CA ILE A 538 -20.33 12.97 -0.19
C ILE A 538 -19.79 11.57 -0.51
N ARG A 539 -18.92 11.04 0.34
CA ARG A 539 -18.44 9.65 0.31
C ARG A 539 -18.67 9.04 1.67
N GLN A 540 -19.18 7.81 1.72
CA GLN A 540 -19.55 7.12 2.96
C GLN A 540 -18.47 6.15 3.47
N ASP A 541 -17.30 6.14 2.84
CA ASP A 541 -16.14 5.36 3.27
C ASP A 541 -15.16 6.19 4.13
N SER A 542 -14.07 5.57 4.56
CA SER A 542 -13.01 6.19 5.38
C SER A 542 -12.34 7.45 4.80
N THR A 543 -12.53 7.74 3.51
CA THR A 543 -12.00 8.92 2.81
C THR A 543 -13.00 10.08 2.75
N GLY A 544 -14.24 9.85 3.20
CA GLY A 544 -15.28 10.86 3.24
C GLY A 544 -15.05 11.91 4.32
N ILE A 545 -15.25 13.18 3.97
CA ILE A 545 -15.25 14.29 4.94
C ILE A 545 -16.44 14.19 5.89
N TRP A 546 -16.23 14.59 7.15
CA TRP A 546 -17.29 14.76 8.12
C TRP A 546 -17.90 16.16 8.01
N THR A 547 -19.24 16.20 7.92
CA THR A 547 -20.02 17.44 7.89
C THR A 547 -20.90 17.52 9.12
N VAL A 548 -20.91 18.65 9.82
CA VAL A 548 -21.84 18.88 10.94
C VAL A 548 -23.26 19.05 10.41
N VAL A 549 -24.17 18.18 10.85
CA VAL A 549 -25.60 18.18 10.45
C VAL A 549 -26.52 18.66 11.57
N GLY A 550 -26.02 18.76 12.80
CA GLY A 550 -26.77 19.31 13.92
C GLY A 550 -26.01 19.28 15.23
N TYR A 551 -26.61 19.83 16.27
CA TYR A 551 -26.03 19.86 17.62
C TYR A 551 -27.09 19.99 18.71
N ASP A 552 -26.70 19.64 19.94
CA ASP A 552 -27.48 19.87 21.16
C ASP A 552 -26.78 20.94 22.00
N PRO A 553 -27.44 22.06 22.35
CA PRO A 553 -26.90 23.04 23.29
C PRO A 553 -26.82 22.47 24.73
N VAL A 554 -26.04 23.15 25.59
CA VAL A 554 -25.96 22.86 27.04
C VAL A 554 -27.25 23.23 27.78
#